data_AF-A0A1H4FER3-F1
#
_entry.id   AF-A0A1H4FER3-F1
#
_cell.length_a   1.000
_cell.length_b   1.000
_cell.length_c   1.000
_cell.angle_alpha   90.00
_cell.angle_beta   90.00
_cell.angle_gamma   90.00
#
_symmetry.space_group_name_H-M   'P 1'
#
loop_
_entity.id
_entity.type
_entity.pdbx_description
1 polymer ?
#
loop_
_entity_poly.entity_id
_entity_poly.type
_entity_poly.pdbx_seq_one_letter_code
_entity_poly.pdbx_strand_id
1 'polypeptide(L)'
;MIDIYTEKKESKDWILQNDLYFNLNTSNEDLSDEDIKLIKQIDGAKITPDKHIETKYGIGTIRNLSSGCKTLLNIVKHPEKVVCVEECGPNVLQVIFTMDDIKIYMSRPSLFAIPNDVKIRFNDTDVVTGGTGYQRWWSREYERREALDL
;
A
#
# COMPACT_ATOMS: atom_id res chain seq x y z
N MET A 1 8.72 10.01 -4.34
CA MET A 1 8.84 8.95 -5.39
C MET A 1 8.50 7.60 -4.76
N ILE A 2 7.94 6.65 -5.52
CA ILE A 2 7.55 5.34 -4.99
C ILE A 2 8.58 4.27 -5.39
N ASP A 3 9.07 3.49 -4.43
CA ASP A 3 9.90 2.32 -4.70
C ASP A 3 9.03 1.05 -4.72
N ILE A 4 9.07 0.30 -5.81
CA ILE A 4 8.33 -0.96 -6.03
C ILE A 4 9.30 -2.13 -6.13
N TYR A 5 9.10 -3.13 -5.29
CA TYR A 5 9.81 -4.40 -5.36
C TYR A 5 8.91 -5.48 -5.96
N THR A 6 9.45 -6.28 -6.87
CA THR A 6 8.69 -7.32 -7.58
C THR A 6 9.02 -8.74 -7.16
N GLU A 7 10.11 -8.93 -6.42
CA GLU A 7 10.54 -10.22 -5.89
C GLU A 7 10.30 -10.27 -4.38
N LYS A 8 9.57 -11.29 -3.92
CA LYS A 8 9.27 -11.45 -2.50
C LYS A 8 10.55 -11.70 -1.72
N LYS A 9 10.77 -10.95 -0.64
CA LYS A 9 11.84 -11.21 0.33
C LYS A 9 11.27 -11.36 1.73
N GLU A 10 11.68 -12.41 2.43
CA GLU A 10 11.33 -12.61 3.84
C GLU A 10 12.39 -11.91 4.70
N SER A 11 12.09 -10.67 5.10
CA SER A 11 12.95 -9.84 5.93
C SER A 11 12.12 -9.11 6.99
N LYS A 12 12.76 -8.67 8.08
CA LYS A 12 12.13 -7.84 9.13
C LYS A 12 11.66 -6.48 8.63
N ASP A 13 12.24 -6.04 7.52
CA ASP A 13 11.89 -4.78 6.85
C ASP A 13 10.72 -4.94 5.88
N TRP A 14 10.18 -6.16 5.74
CA TRP A 14 9.10 -6.49 4.81
C TRP A 14 7.84 -6.86 5.58
N ILE A 15 6.77 -6.10 5.35
CA ILE A 15 5.44 -6.36 5.91
C ILE A 15 4.64 -7.14 4.88
N LEU A 16 4.66 -8.46 5.02
CA LEU A 16 3.93 -9.38 4.13
C LEU A 16 2.53 -9.71 4.66
N GLN A 17 2.35 -9.76 5.99
CA GLN A 17 1.07 -10.03 6.64
C GLN A 17 0.53 -8.73 7.27
N ASN A 18 -0.14 -7.92 6.44
CA ASN A 18 -0.55 -6.56 6.81
C ASN A 18 -1.46 -6.51 8.04
N ASP A 19 -2.46 -7.39 8.10
CA ASP A 19 -3.43 -7.41 9.19
C ASP A 19 -2.76 -7.74 10.53
N LEU A 20 -1.93 -8.78 10.55
CA LEU A 20 -1.20 -9.20 11.75
C LEU A 20 -0.23 -8.10 12.21
N TYR A 21 0.56 -7.55 11.28
CA TYR A 21 1.52 -6.49 11.60
C TYR A 21 0.81 -5.26 12.17
N PHE A 22 -0.30 -4.85 11.56
CA PHE A 22 -1.09 -3.72 12.03
C PHE A 22 -1.61 -3.95 13.45
N ASN A 23 -2.22 -5.10 13.72
CA ASN A 23 -2.81 -5.40 15.03
C ASN A 23 -1.76 -5.48 16.16
N LEU A 24 -0.50 -5.81 15.83
CA LEU A 24 0.59 -5.94 16.80
C LEU A 24 1.39 -4.64 17.00
N ASN A 25 1.61 -3.86 15.94
CA ASN A 25 2.49 -2.70 15.96
C ASN A 25 1.68 -1.41 15.75
N THR A 26 1.24 -1.17 14.52
CA THR A 26 0.64 0.08 14.04
C THR A 26 -0.62 0.50 14.83
N SER A 27 -1.43 -0.47 15.26
CA SER A 27 -2.68 -0.20 16.00
C SER A 27 -2.48 0.38 17.41
N ASN A 28 -1.27 0.24 17.97
CA ASN A 28 -0.92 0.80 19.27
C ASN A 28 -0.30 2.20 19.15
N GLU A 29 -0.01 2.67 17.94
CA GLU A 29 0.54 3.99 17.70
C GLU A 29 -0.56 5.07 17.73
N ASP A 30 -0.16 6.31 18.03
CA ASP A 30 -1.08 7.44 18.02
C ASP A 30 -1.48 7.81 16.59
N LEU A 31 -2.78 8.04 16.41
CA LEU A 31 -3.36 8.48 15.15
C LEU A 31 -3.19 9.98 14.99
N SER A 32 -2.59 10.39 13.87
CA SER A 32 -2.55 11.77 13.45
C SER A 32 -3.86 12.18 12.74
N ASP A 33 -4.06 13.48 12.56
CA ASP A 33 -5.20 14.00 11.77
C ASP A 33 -5.17 13.50 10.32
N GLU A 34 -3.99 13.21 9.77
CA GLU A 34 -3.83 12.64 8.43
C GLU A 34 -4.31 11.19 8.40
N ASP A 35 -3.95 10.39 9.41
CA ASP A 35 -4.41 9.00 9.53
C ASP A 35 -5.95 8.94 9.61
N ILE A 36 -6.56 9.83 10.39
CA ILE A 36 -8.02 9.92 10.53
C ILE A 36 -8.67 10.27 9.18
N LYS A 37 -8.08 11.19 8.41
CA LYS A 37 -8.57 11.54 7.07
C LYS A 37 -8.50 10.35 6.11
N LEU A 38 -7.40 9.60 6.12
CA LEU A 38 -7.22 8.41 5.28
C LEU A 38 -8.23 7.31 5.64
N ILE A 39 -8.42 7.04 6.94
CA ILE A 39 -9.40 6.07 7.44
C ILE A 39 -10.82 6.44 6.98
N LYS A 40 -11.18 7.72 7.11
CA LYS A 40 -12.47 8.22 6.65
C LYS A 40 -12.64 8.13 5.13
N GLN A 41 -11.57 8.36 4.36
CA GLN A 41 -11.60 8.28 2.90
C GLN A 41 -11.80 6.84 2.39
N ILE A 42 -11.11 5.86 2.99
CA ILE A 42 -11.14 4.46 2.53
C ILE A 42 -12.35 3.71 3.08
N ASP A 43 -12.57 3.77 4.40
CA ASP A 43 -13.59 2.96 5.08
C ASP A 43 -14.87 3.74 5.42
N GLY A 44 -14.88 5.07 5.21
CA GLY A 44 -16.01 5.91 5.62
C GLY A 44 -16.17 5.99 7.14
N ALA A 45 -15.18 5.53 7.89
CA ALA A 45 -15.26 5.37 9.33
C ALA A 45 -14.96 6.68 10.05
N LYS A 46 -15.70 6.97 11.12
CA LYS A 46 -15.46 8.13 11.99
C LYS A 46 -14.73 7.68 13.24
N ILE A 47 -13.67 8.39 13.60
CA ILE A 47 -12.94 8.13 14.84
C ILE A 47 -13.46 9.08 15.90
N THR A 48 -13.91 8.53 17.02
CA THR A 48 -14.34 9.30 18.18
C THR A 48 -13.12 9.74 19.01
N PRO A 49 -13.25 10.76 19.88
CA PRO A 49 -12.16 11.20 20.76
C PRO A 49 -11.60 10.06 21.64
N ASP A 50 -12.45 9.08 21.98
CA ASP A 50 -12.09 7.91 22.77
C ASP A 50 -11.45 6.78 21.93
N LYS A 51 -10.92 7.09 20.74
CA LYS A 51 -10.29 6.15 19.79
C LYS A 51 -11.20 5.01 19.30
N HIS A 52 -12.52 5.12 19.47
CA HIS A 52 -13.46 4.16 18.89
C HIS A 52 -13.74 4.51 17.44
N ILE A 53 -14.03 3.48 16.64
CA ILE A 53 -14.37 3.64 15.23
C ILE A 53 -15.87 3.41 15.05
N GLU A 54 -16.57 4.43 14.59
CA GLU A 54 -17.94 4.33 14.15
C GLU A 54 -17.98 4.02 12.65
N THR A 55 -18.52 2.85 12.31
CA THR A 55 -18.79 2.44 10.94
C THR A 55 -20.28 2.31 10.70
N LYS A 56 -20.70 2.13 9.45
CA LYS A 56 -22.09 1.77 9.11
C LYS A 56 -22.58 0.45 9.74
N TYR A 57 -21.67 -0.36 10.27
CA TYR A 57 -21.96 -1.65 10.91
C TYR A 57 -21.99 -1.57 12.45
N GLY A 58 -21.69 -0.41 13.04
CA GLY A 58 -21.66 -0.20 14.48
C GLY A 58 -20.36 0.41 15.00
N ILE A 59 -20.24 0.46 16.33
CA ILE A 59 -19.06 0.92 17.06
C ILE A 59 -18.07 -0.25 17.17
N GLY A 60 -16.84 -0.02 16.72
CA GLY A 60 -15.73 -0.97 16.79
C GLY A 60 -14.44 -0.30 17.24
N THR A 61 -13.35 -1.03 17.11
CA THR A 61 -12.00 -0.54 17.41
C THR A 61 -11.20 -0.34 16.12
N ILE A 62 -10.00 0.23 16.22
CA ILE A 62 -9.08 0.36 15.08
C ILE A 62 -8.75 -0.98 14.40
N ARG A 63 -8.86 -2.10 15.13
CA ARG A 63 -8.65 -3.44 14.59
C ARG A 63 -9.78 -3.91 13.67
N ASN A 64 -10.91 -3.21 13.65
CA ASN A 64 -12.06 -3.54 12.79
C ASN A 64 -12.03 -2.82 11.44
N LEU A 65 -10.96 -2.08 11.11
CA LEU A 65 -10.75 -1.49 9.79
C LEU A 65 -10.60 -2.56 8.69
N SER A 66 -10.85 -2.17 7.44
CA SER A 66 -10.62 -3.04 6.29
C SER A 66 -9.13 -3.35 6.12
N SER A 67 -8.82 -4.50 5.51
CA SER A 67 -7.43 -4.89 5.23
C SER A 67 -6.69 -3.85 4.38
N GLY A 68 -7.40 -3.21 3.45
CA GLY A 68 -6.85 -2.14 2.62
C GLY A 68 -6.49 -0.90 3.43
N CYS A 69 -7.38 -0.48 4.35
CA CYS A 69 -7.12 0.63 5.26
C CYS A 69 -5.93 0.36 6.19
N LYS A 70 -5.84 -0.86 6.75
CA LYS A 70 -4.69 -1.29 7.58
C LYS A 70 -3.37 -1.28 6.80
N THR A 71 -3.39 -1.73 5.55
CA THR A 71 -2.21 -1.73 4.68
C THR A 71 -1.74 -0.30 4.42
N LEU A 72 -2.66 0.62 4.12
CA LEU A 72 -2.36 2.03 3.92
C LEU A 72 -1.72 2.65 5.18
N LEU A 73 -2.28 2.37 6.36
CA LEU A 73 -1.73 2.86 7.63
C LEU A 73 -0.33 2.28 7.90
N ASN A 74 -0.08 1.01 7.59
CA ASN A 74 1.27 0.43 7.69
C ASN A 74 2.28 1.17 6.81
N ILE A 75 1.88 1.58 5.60
CA ILE A 75 2.75 2.35 4.68
C ILE A 75 3.05 3.74 5.25
N VAL A 76 2.03 4.45 5.74
CA VAL A 76 2.17 5.82 6.25
C VAL A 76 2.99 5.86 7.55
N LYS A 77 2.79 4.89 8.45
CA LYS A 77 3.52 4.82 9.72
C LYS A 77 4.95 4.29 9.57
N HIS A 78 5.19 3.46 8.56
CA HIS A 78 6.49 2.82 8.34
C HIS A 78 6.96 2.96 6.88
N PRO A 79 7.22 4.18 6.39
CA PRO A 79 7.65 4.41 5.00
C PRO A 79 9.02 3.76 4.69
N GLU A 80 9.81 3.45 5.71
CA GLU A 80 11.09 2.76 5.57
C GLU A 80 10.95 1.27 5.22
N LYS A 81 9.80 0.66 5.56
CA LYS A 81 9.50 -0.76 5.35
C LYS A 81 8.83 -1.00 4.00
N VAL A 82 9.08 -2.17 3.44
CA VAL A 82 8.44 -2.62 2.20
C VAL A 82 7.12 -3.29 2.54
N VAL A 83 6.00 -2.70 2.13
CA VAL A 83 4.65 -3.22 2.44
C VAL A 83 4.05 -3.96 1.26
N CYS A 84 3.52 -5.16 1.48
CA CYS A 84 2.84 -5.94 0.45
C CYS A 84 1.48 -5.31 0.11
N VAL A 85 1.22 -5.05 -1.17
CA VAL A 85 -0.05 -4.43 -1.63
C VAL A 85 -0.91 -5.38 -2.48
N GLU A 86 -0.58 -6.67 -2.51
CA GLU A 86 -1.27 -7.66 -3.34
C GLU A 86 -2.74 -7.87 -2.95
N GLU A 87 -3.09 -7.62 -1.69
CA GLU A 87 -4.47 -7.73 -1.18
C GLU A 87 -5.26 -6.41 -1.30
N CYS A 88 -4.66 -5.35 -1.85
CA CYS A 88 -5.29 -4.03 -1.94
C CYS A 88 -6.18 -3.92 -3.19
N GLY A 89 -7.39 -3.38 -2.99
CA GLY A 89 -8.27 -3.01 -4.10
C GLY A 89 -7.80 -1.74 -4.84
N PRO A 90 -8.33 -1.48 -6.05
CA PRO A 90 -7.97 -0.30 -6.85
C PRO A 90 -8.15 1.05 -6.14
N ASN A 91 -9.13 1.15 -5.23
CA ASN A 91 -9.38 2.35 -4.44
C ASN A 91 -8.21 2.70 -3.51
N VAL A 92 -7.60 1.70 -2.89
CA VAL A 92 -6.44 1.90 -2.00
C VAL A 92 -5.18 2.11 -2.82
N LEU A 93 -4.99 1.34 -3.89
CA LEU A 93 -3.84 1.50 -4.79
C LEU A 93 -3.78 2.91 -5.41
N GLN A 94 -4.92 3.50 -5.78
CA GLN A 94 -4.96 4.88 -6.25
C GLN A 94 -4.40 5.87 -5.22
N VAL A 95 -4.71 5.69 -3.93
CA VAL A 95 -4.18 6.54 -2.87
C VAL A 95 -2.68 6.29 -2.66
N ILE A 96 -2.25 5.02 -2.63
CA ILE A 96 -0.83 4.66 -2.51
C ILE A 96 -0.01 5.30 -3.63
N PHE A 97 -0.51 5.30 -4.87
CA PHE A 97 0.19 5.88 -6.02
C PHE A 97 0.17 7.41 -6.08
N THR A 98 -0.48 8.08 -5.12
CA THR A 98 -0.36 9.54 -4.91
C THR A 98 0.61 9.92 -3.80
N MET A 99 1.17 8.92 -3.10
CA MET A 99 2.14 9.14 -2.03
C MET A 99 3.56 9.22 -2.57
N ASP A 100 4.44 9.83 -1.78
CA ASP A 100 5.86 9.93 -2.04
C ASP A 100 6.67 9.29 -0.90
N ASP A 101 7.84 8.78 -1.25
CA ASP A 101 8.88 8.28 -0.32
C ASP A 101 8.42 7.05 0.47
N ILE A 102 7.67 6.19 -0.20
CA ILE A 102 7.15 4.92 0.30
C ILE A 102 7.74 3.74 -0.47
N LYS A 103 7.74 2.58 0.18
CA LYS A 103 8.22 1.32 -0.42
C LYS A 103 7.13 0.26 -0.39
N ILE A 104 6.84 -0.32 -1.55
CA ILE A 104 5.80 -1.34 -1.69
C ILE A 104 6.31 -2.58 -2.41
N TYR A 105 5.68 -3.71 -2.13
CA TYR A 105 5.90 -4.97 -2.84
C TYR A 105 4.65 -5.37 -3.61
N MET A 106 4.84 -5.71 -4.90
CA MET A 106 3.81 -6.30 -5.76
C MET A 106 4.44 -7.25 -6.77
N SER A 107 4.01 -8.51 -6.81
CA SER A 107 4.51 -9.49 -7.81
C SER A 107 3.91 -9.32 -9.20
N ARG A 108 2.76 -8.63 -9.31
CA ARG A 108 1.98 -8.47 -10.54
C ARG A 108 1.40 -7.05 -10.63
N PRO A 109 1.17 -6.53 -11.84
CA PRO A 109 0.48 -5.26 -11.98
C PRO A 109 -0.98 -5.40 -11.60
N SER A 110 -1.54 -4.30 -11.10
CA SER A 110 -2.96 -4.14 -10.88
C SER A 110 -3.53 -3.11 -11.85
N LEU A 111 -4.78 -3.27 -12.27
CA LEU A 111 -5.45 -2.33 -13.17
C LEU A 111 -6.11 -1.20 -12.36
N PHE A 112 -5.50 -0.02 -12.38
CA PHE A 112 -6.04 1.19 -11.77
C PHE A 112 -5.46 2.44 -12.46
N ALA A 113 -6.04 3.61 -12.20
CA ALA A 113 -5.54 4.87 -12.74
C ALA A 113 -4.30 5.33 -11.95
N ILE A 114 -3.19 5.53 -12.65
CA ILE A 114 -1.94 6.09 -12.10
C ILE A 114 -1.78 7.51 -12.64
N PRO A 115 -1.59 8.53 -11.79
CA PRO A 115 -1.34 9.90 -12.24
C PRO A 115 -0.09 10.00 -13.13
N ASN A 116 -0.10 10.91 -14.10
CA ASN A 116 0.92 10.97 -15.16
C ASN A 116 2.31 11.42 -14.67
N ASP A 117 2.38 12.08 -13.52
CA ASP A 117 3.57 12.70 -12.93
C ASP A 117 4.23 11.83 -11.85
N VAL A 118 3.60 10.72 -11.45
CA VAL A 118 4.15 9.81 -10.44
C VAL A 118 5.46 9.22 -10.92
N LYS A 119 6.51 9.37 -10.11
CA LYS A 119 7.80 8.72 -10.32
C LYS A 119 7.84 7.41 -9.56
N ILE A 120 8.13 6.33 -10.28
CA ILE A 120 8.14 4.96 -9.77
C ILE A 120 9.52 4.39 -10.04
N ARG A 121 10.17 3.82 -9.03
CA ARG A 121 11.42 3.09 -9.17
C ARG A 121 11.16 1.61 -8.91
N PHE A 122 11.51 0.75 -9.84
CA PHE A 122 11.42 -0.70 -9.67
C PHE A 122 12.78 -1.27 -9.24
N ASN A 123 12.77 -2.14 -8.23
CA ASN A 123 13.92 -2.93 -7.77
C ASN A 123 15.21 -2.09 -7.66
N ASP A 124 15.11 -0.92 -7.02
CA ASP A 124 16.18 0.05 -6.79
C ASP A 124 16.88 0.64 -8.03
N THR A 125 16.42 0.33 -9.25
CA THR A 125 17.17 0.61 -10.48
C THR A 125 16.33 1.31 -11.55
N ASP A 126 15.24 0.71 -11.98
CA ASP A 126 14.47 1.17 -13.12
C ASP A 126 13.48 2.28 -12.75
N VAL A 127 13.76 3.51 -13.15
CA VAL A 127 12.85 4.64 -12.92
C VAL A 127 11.95 4.86 -14.12
N VAL A 128 10.63 4.88 -13.87
CA VAL A 128 9.60 5.20 -14.85
C VAL A 128 8.68 6.30 -14.33
N THR A 129 7.87 6.86 -15.24
CA THR A 129 6.94 7.95 -14.90
C THR A 129 5.56 7.67 -15.46
N GLY A 130 4.55 7.88 -14.60
CA GLY A 130 3.14 7.74 -14.91
C GLY A 130 2.68 6.32 -15.25
N GLY A 131 1.38 6.20 -15.54
CA GLY A 131 0.76 4.91 -15.85
C GLY A 131 1.33 4.21 -17.09
N THR A 132 1.69 4.97 -18.13
CA THR A 132 2.29 4.40 -19.35
C THR A 132 3.68 3.82 -19.06
N GLY A 133 4.50 4.49 -18.24
CA GLY A 133 5.81 3.99 -17.82
C GLY A 133 5.69 2.71 -17.00
N TYR A 134 4.77 2.69 -16.03
CA TYR A 134 4.44 1.51 -15.23
C TYR A 134 4.03 0.32 -16.10
N GLN A 135 3.07 0.51 -17.02
CA GLN A 135 2.59 -0.56 -17.91
C GLN A 135 3.70 -1.11 -18.81
N ARG A 136 4.49 -0.23 -19.43
CA ARG A 136 5.63 -0.66 -20.28
C ARG A 136 6.69 -1.42 -19.51
N TRP A 137 6.94 -1.06 -18.25
CA TRP A 137 7.86 -1.80 -17.40
C TRP A 137 7.34 -3.22 -17.14
N TRP A 138 6.07 -3.35 -16.74
CA TRP A 138 5.46 -4.66 -16.51
C TRP A 138 5.39 -5.55 -17.75
N SER A 139 5.12 -5.00 -18.94
CA SER A 139 5.16 -5.77 -20.18
C SER A 139 6.53 -6.41 -20.43
N ARG A 140 7.61 -5.62 -20.28
CA ARG A 140 8.98 -6.13 -20.43
C ARG A 140 9.35 -7.16 -19.36
N GLU A 141 8.90 -6.94 -18.13
CA GLU A 141 9.14 -7.88 -17.03
C GLU A 141 8.44 -9.22 -17.26
N TYR A 142 7.23 -9.22 -17.84
CA TYR A 142 6.56 -10.47 -18.21
C TYR A 142 7.25 -11.20 -19.36
N GLU A 143 7.67 -10.49 -20.42
CA GLU A 143 8.47 -11.09 -21.50
C GLU A 143 9.74 -11.75 -20.96
N ARG A 144 10.43 -11.11 -20.00
CA ARG A 144 11.61 -11.67 -19.32
C ARG A 144 11.28 -12.94 -18.53
N ARG A 145 10.16 -12.95 -17.78
CA ARG A 145 9.73 -14.12 -17.00
C ARG A 145 9.36 -15.29 -17.89
N GLU A 146 8.61 -15.05 -18.97
CA GLU A 146 8.27 -16.08 -19.96
C GLU A 146 9.50 -16.71 -20.60
N ALA A 147 10.54 -15.91 -20.90
CA ALA A 147 11.80 -16.41 -21.46
C ALA A 147 12.64 -17.24 -20.46
N LEU A 148 12.43 -17.08 -19.15
CA LEU A 148 13.13 -17.84 -18.11
C LEU A 148 12.42 -19.14 -17.71
N ASP A 149 11.11 -19.23 -18.00
CA ASP A 149 10.31 -20.44 -17.79
C ASP A 149 10.47 -21.48 -18.94
N LEU A 150 11.18 -21.11 -20.01
CA LEU A 150 11.53 -21.94 -21.18
C LEU A 150 12.94 -22.56 -21.08
#